data_AF-A0A4R2SPY5-F1
#
_entry.id   AF-A0A4R2SPY5-F1
#
_cell.length_a   1.000
_cell.length_b   1.000
_cell.length_c   1.000
_cell.angle_alpha   90.00
_cell.angle_beta   90.00
_cell.angle_gamma   90.00
#
_symmetry.space_group_name_H-M   'P 1'
#
loop_
_entity.id
_entity.type
_entity.pdbx_description
1 polymer ?
#
loop_
_entity_poly.entity_id
_entity_poly.type
_entity_poly.pdbx_seq_one_letter_code
_entity_poly.pdbx_strand_id
1 'polypeptide(L)'
;MDLVSRRIVLAAPCIGALAITVAAGASAATTPSTLANLPAWMGLASAQGASWAVLAGSGAISSGMVGYAKADTVLATPEPLFEAASLSKVVLAVAVHDIVGEGLIDLDRPVAEHVASTDDGVTGSITPRYLLSHSSGPPNWRDEASEPLTSAFAPGIRFRYAALAWLKRPLPAHWAPFATSG
;
A
#
# COMPACT_ATOMS: atom_id res chain seq x y z
N MET A 1 -25.40 38.06 30.55
CA MET A 1 -24.57 39.11 29.91
C MET A 1 -24.03 38.49 28.63
N ASP A 2 -24.80 38.67 27.56
CA ASP A 2 -24.47 38.24 26.21
C ASP A 2 -23.33 39.07 25.64
N LEU A 3 -22.31 38.39 25.12
CA LEU A 3 -21.31 39.01 24.25
C LEU A 3 -21.38 38.37 22.85
N VAL A 4 -22.06 39.12 21.98
CA VAL A 4 -21.65 39.41 20.61
C VAL A 4 -21.72 38.25 19.61
N SER A 5 -22.86 38.23 18.93
CA SER A 5 -23.07 37.85 17.53
C SER A 5 -21.80 37.96 16.66
N ARG A 6 -21.34 36.84 16.12
CA ARG A 6 -20.56 36.80 14.88
C ARG A 6 -21.39 36.13 13.79
N ARG A 7 -22.01 36.99 12.97
CA ARG A 7 -22.40 36.64 11.60
C ARG A 7 -21.12 36.44 10.81
N ILE A 8 -20.85 35.22 10.35
CA ILE A 8 -19.93 34.98 9.24
C ILE A 8 -20.78 34.38 8.12
N VAL A 9 -21.03 35.21 7.11
CA VAL A 9 -21.41 34.76 5.77
C VAL A 9 -20.10 34.59 5.01
N LEU A 10 -19.83 33.37 4.52
CA LEU A 10 -18.92 33.05 3.42
C LEU A 10 -19.41 31.66 2.94
N ALA A 11 -20.31 31.59 1.96
CA ALA A 11 -20.06 31.67 0.52
C ALA A 11 -19.31 30.43 -0.01
N ALA A 12 -20.12 29.49 -0.52
CA ALA A 12 -19.90 28.57 -1.64
C ALA A 12 -18.71 27.59 -1.64
N PRO A 13 -18.92 26.35 -2.14
CA PRO A 13 -17.90 25.31 -2.18
C PRO A 13 -16.88 25.66 -3.26
N CYS A 14 -15.64 25.96 -2.88
CA CYS A 14 -14.52 25.87 -3.81
C CYS A 14 -14.28 24.38 -4.10
N ILE A 15 -15.00 23.85 -5.09
CA ILE A 15 -14.60 22.71 -5.90
C ILE A 15 -13.29 23.14 -6.58
N GLY A 16 -12.18 22.99 -5.87
CA GLY A 16 -10.85 23.02 -6.44
C GLY A 16 -10.57 21.66 -7.06
N ALA A 17 -11.27 21.32 -8.14
CA ALA A 17 -10.78 20.28 -9.03
C ALA A 17 -9.47 20.82 -9.63
N LEU A 18 -8.33 20.47 -9.02
CA LEU A 18 -7.05 20.54 -9.71
C LEU A 18 -7.11 19.44 -10.77
N ALA A 19 -7.77 19.76 -11.89
CA ALA A 19 -7.64 18.98 -13.10
C ALA A 19 -6.18 19.09 -13.51
N ILE A 20 -5.38 18.09 -13.15
CA ILE A 20 -4.15 17.82 -13.87
C ILE A 20 -4.62 17.43 -15.26
N THR A 21 -4.67 18.41 -16.16
CA THR A 21 -4.79 18.15 -17.59
C THR A 21 -3.50 17.46 -17.99
N VAL A 22 -3.43 16.13 -17.81
CA VAL A 22 -2.48 15.33 -18.58
C VAL A 22 -2.95 15.52 -20.00
N ALA A 23 -2.28 16.40 -20.74
CA ALA A 23 -2.43 16.44 -22.18
C ALA A 23 -2.14 15.02 -22.65
N ALA A 24 -3.19 14.31 -23.05
CA ALA A 24 -3.09 13.02 -23.72
C ALA A 24 -2.52 13.27 -25.12
N GLY A 25 -1.26 13.69 -25.17
CA GLY A 25 -0.41 13.48 -26.32
C GLY A 25 -0.11 12.00 -26.34
N ALA A 26 -1.01 11.19 -26.88
CA ALA A 26 -0.71 9.85 -27.31
C ALA A 26 0.22 9.94 -28.53
N SER A 27 1.45 10.43 -28.32
CA SER A 27 2.57 9.95 -29.11
C SER A 27 2.64 8.47 -28.80
N ALA A 28 2.56 7.61 -29.81
CA ALA A 28 2.83 6.19 -29.66
C ALA A 28 4.16 6.10 -28.90
N ALA A 29 4.09 5.80 -27.61
CA ALA A 29 5.24 5.86 -26.74
C ALA A 29 6.16 4.76 -27.25
N THR A 30 7.23 5.15 -27.95
CA THR A 30 8.24 4.20 -28.40
C THR A 30 8.71 3.52 -27.13
N THR A 31 8.54 2.20 -27.08
CA THR A 31 8.97 1.39 -25.95
C THR A 31 10.41 1.80 -25.63
N PRO A 32 10.68 2.34 -24.42
CA PRO A 32 12.03 2.73 -24.04
C PRO A 32 12.99 1.59 -24.33
N SER A 33 14.22 1.89 -24.76
CA SER A 33 15.22 0.86 -25.06
C SER A 33 15.49 -0.06 -23.87
N THR A 34 15.27 0.43 -22.65
CA THR A 34 15.31 -0.35 -21.40
C THR A 34 14.30 -1.50 -21.35
N LEU A 35 13.22 -1.43 -22.14
CA LEU A 35 12.17 -2.44 -22.22
C LEU A 35 12.22 -3.25 -23.53
N ALA A 36 13.28 -3.11 -24.33
CA ALA A 36 13.44 -3.89 -25.56
C ALA A 36 13.39 -5.42 -25.33
N ASN A 37 13.85 -5.86 -24.14
CA ASN A 37 13.84 -7.27 -23.74
C ASN A 37 12.56 -7.71 -23.00
N LEU A 38 11.55 -6.85 -22.89
CA LEU A 38 10.32 -7.15 -22.15
C LEU A 38 9.66 -8.47 -22.60
N PRO A 39 9.52 -8.80 -23.91
CA PRO A 39 8.97 -10.09 -24.32
C PRO A 39 9.77 -11.30 -23.81
N ALA A 40 11.10 -11.20 -23.77
CA ALA A 40 11.96 -12.27 -23.28
C ALA A 40 11.80 -12.45 -21.75
N TRP A 41 11.73 -11.35 -21.00
CA TRP A 41 11.49 -11.39 -19.55
C TRP A 41 10.10 -11.95 -19.22
N MET A 42 9.08 -11.58 -19.99
CA MET A 42 7.75 -12.14 -19.86
C MET A 42 7.74 -13.65 -20.11
N GLY A 43 8.47 -14.12 -21.14
CA GLY A 43 8.65 -15.53 -21.41
C GLY A 43 9.32 -16.28 -20.24
N LEU A 44 10.38 -15.71 -19.65
CA LEU A 44 11.06 -16.29 -18.50
C LEU A 44 10.20 -16.32 -17.23
N ALA A 45 9.37 -15.30 -17.03
CA ALA A 45 8.48 -15.17 -15.88
C ALA A 45 7.14 -15.91 -16.07
N SER A 46 6.92 -16.54 -17.22
CA SER A 46 5.60 -17.07 -17.63
C SER A 46 4.47 -16.04 -17.49
N ALA A 47 4.79 -14.76 -17.69
CA ALA A 47 3.84 -13.66 -17.57
C ALA A 47 3.10 -13.48 -18.90
N GLN A 48 1.77 -13.57 -18.88
CA GLN A 48 0.95 -13.40 -20.08
C GLN A 48 0.67 -11.93 -20.45
N GLY A 49 0.95 -11.01 -19.53
CA GLY A 49 0.82 -9.58 -19.77
C GLY A 49 1.59 -8.75 -18.77
N ALA A 50 1.87 -7.51 -19.16
CA ALA A 50 2.56 -6.53 -18.34
C ALA A 50 2.09 -5.12 -18.67
N SER A 51 2.09 -4.24 -17.68
CA SER A 51 2.01 -2.79 -17.85
C SER A 51 3.28 -2.16 -17.29
N TRP A 52 3.69 -1.02 -17.86
CA TRP A 52 4.91 -0.33 -17.44
C TRP A 52 4.74 1.18 -17.55
N ALA A 53 5.48 1.89 -16.71
CA ALA A 53 5.68 3.33 -16.78
C ALA A 53 7.14 3.65 -16.46
N VAL A 54 7.72 4.58 -17.19
CA VAL A 54 9.09 5.08 -17.01
C VAL A 54 9.00 6.60 -16.84
N LEU A 55 9.45 7.09 -15.68
CA LEU A 55 9.64 8.50 -15.41
C LEU A 55 11.07 8.89 -15.78
N ALA A 56 11.22 9.78 -16.75
CA ALA A 56 12.51 10.38 -17.09
C ALA A 56 12.88 11.46 -16.06
N GLY A 57 14.18 11.76 -15.93
CA GLY A 57 14.66 12.82 -15.03
C GLY A 57 14.13 14.22 -15.36
N SER A 58 13.59 14.42 -16.58
CA SER A 58 12.89 15.64 -16.99
C SER A 58 11.44 15.72 -16.47
N GLY A 59 10.93 14.68 -15.83
CA GLY A 59 9.53 14.55 -15.44
C GLY A 59 8.62 13.96 -16.52
N ALA A 60 9.13 13.70 -17.72
CA ALA A 60 8.34 13.06 -18.78
C ALA A 60 8.04 11.59 -18.44
N ILE A 61 6.79 11.16 -18.67
CA ILE A 61 6.35 9.79 -18.45
C ILE A 61 6.13 9.11 -19.79
N SER A 62 6.73 7.93 -19.95
CA SER A 62 6.42 6.98 -21.02
C SER A 62 5.74 5.77 -20.39
N SER A 63 4.68 5.26 -21.00
CA SER A 63 3.94 4.10 -20.48
C SER A 63 3.46 3.21 -21.59
N GLY A 64 3.23 1.94 -21.27
CA GLY A 64 2.68 0.98 -22.22
C GLY A 64 2.26 -0.32 -21.55
N MET A 65 1.76 -1.21 -22.38
CA MET A 65 1.16 -2.48 -21.97
C MET A 65 1.24 -3.49 -23.10
N VAL A 66 1.29 -4.76 -22.72
CA VAL A 66 1.39 -5.89 -23.64
C VAL A 66 0.66 -7.09 -23.06
N GLY A 67 0.04 -7.90 -23.92
CA GLY A 67 -0.59 -9.15 -23.54
C GLY A 67 -1.90 -8.97 -22.77
N TYR A 68 -2.09 -9.80 -21.74
CA TYR A 68 -3.36 -9.93 -21.02
C TYR A 68 -3.28 -9.43 -19.58
N ALA A 69 -4.28 -8.65 -19.15
CA ALA A 69 -4.50 -8.29 -17.73
C ALA A 69 -5.12 -9.45 -16.94
N LYS A 70 -5.90 -10.31 -17.62
CA LYS A 70 -6.37 -11.59 -17.08
C LYS A 70 -6.08 -12.67 -18.11
N ALA A 71 -5.39 -13.72 -17.67
CA ALA A 71 -4.90 -14.80 -18.51
C ALA A 71 -5.94 -15.22 -19.56
N ASP A 72 -5.52 -15.20 -20.83
CA ASP A 72 -6.27 -15.59 -22.02
C ASP A 72 -7.68 -14.98 -22.22
N THR A 73 -8.07 -13.99 -21.40
CA THR A 73 -9.47 -13.54 -21.31
C THR A 73 -9.66 -12.04 -21.36
N VAL A 74 -8.73 -11.25 -20.82
CA VAL A 74 -8.83 -9.79 -20.81
C VAL A 74 -7.51 -9.21 -21.29
N LEU A 75 -7.53 -8.54 -22.43
CA LEU A 75 -6.36 -7.81 -22.94
C LEU A 75 -5.99 -6.67 -22.00
N ALA A 76 -4.69 -6.42 -21.84
CA ALA A 76 -4.23 -5.26 -21.10
C ALA A 76 -4.61 -3.97 -21.84
N THR A 77 -5.41 -3.13 -21.19
CA THR A 77 -5.71 -1.75 -21.63
C THR A 77 -5.36 -0.79 -20.47
N PRO A 78 -5.45 0.54 -20.64
CA PRO A 78 -5.22 1.48 -19.53
C PRO A 78 -6.22 1.36 -18.37
N GLU A 79 -7.33 0.66 -18.55
CA GLU A 79 -8.44 0.58 -17.59
C GLU A 79 -8.40 -0.65 -16.66
N PRO A 80 -8.16 -1.90 -17.10
CA PRO A 80 -8.05 -3.04 -16.20
C PRO A 80 -6.81 -2.89 -15.33
N LEU A 81 -7.04 -2.96 -14.02
CA LEU A 81 -6.00 -2.90 -13.01
C LEU A 81 -5.38 -4.28 -12.79
N PHE A 82 -4.08 -4.30 -12.56
CA PHE A 82 -3.37 -5.47 -12.05
C PHE A 82 -3.42 -5.45 -10.51
N GLU A 83 -3.51 -6.62 -9.89
CA GLU A 83 -3.31 -6.71 -8.44
C GLU A 83 -1.86 -6.36 -8.09
N ALA A 84 -1.67 -5.27 -7.35
CA ALA A 84 -0.34 -4.77 -6.98
C ALA A 84 0.37 -5.66 -5.95
N ALA A 85 -0.36 -6.59 -5.32
CA ALA A 85 0.14 -7.48 -4.27
C ALA A 85 0.98 -6.73 -3.22
N SER A 86 2.23 -7.14 -3.01
CA SER A 86 3.09 -6.52 -2.00
C SER A 86 3.62 -5.12 -2.38
N LEU A 87 3.45 -4.66 -3.62
CA LEU A 87 3.79 -3.28 -3.99
C LEU A 87 2.90 -2.25 -3.25
N SER A 88 1.71 -2.65 -2.80
CA SER A 88 0.84 -1.82 -1.96
C SER A 88 1.50 -1.36 -0.65
N LYS A 89 2.54 -2.05 -0.16
CA LYS A 89 3.26 -1.65 1.06
C LYS A 89 4.01 -0.32 0.91
N VAL A 90 4.43 0.02 -0.30
CA VAL A 90 5.07 1.32 -0.55
C VAL A 90 4.07 2.45 -0.36
N VAL A 91 2.85 2.28 -0.88
CA VAL A 91 1.74 3.23 -0.66
C VAL A 91 1.40 3.34 0.81
N LEU A 92 1.33 2.21 1.53
CA LEU A 92 1.15 2.20 2.98
C LEU A 92 2.26 2.96 3.72
N ALA A 93 3.52 2.77 3.34
CA ALA A 93 4.64 3.46 3.97
C ALA A 93 4.58 4.99 3.78
N VAL A 94 4.17 5.45 2.60
CA VAL A 94 3.93 6.88 2.34
C VAL A 94 2.77 7.40 3.19
N ALA A 95 1.65 6.68 3.25
CA ALA A 95 0.52 7.09 4.09
C ALA A 95 0.91 7.18 5.57
N VAL A 96 1.69 6.22 6.09
CA VAL A 96 2.20 6.26 7.47
C VAL A 96 3.17 7.42 7.67
N HIS A 97 4.00 7.75 6.67
CA HIS A 97 4.89 8.91 6.74
C HIS A 97 4.10 10.22 6.95
N ASP A 98 3.03 10.42 6.18
CA ASP A 98 2.19 11.62 6.31
C ASP A 98 1.51 11.68 7.68
N ILE A 99 0.94 10.57 8.16
CA ILE A 99 0.29 10.45 9.46
C ILE A 99 1.28 10.71 10.63
N VAL A 100 2.54 10.29 10.49
CA VAL A 100 3.61 10.63 11.44
C VAL A 100 3.91 12.13 11.41
N GLY A 101 3.94 12.74 10.23
CA GLY A 101 4.09 14.20 10.06
C GLY A 101 2.98 15.00 10.74
N GLU A 102 1.77 14.46 10.77
CA GLU A 102 0.61 15.02 11.49
C GLU A 102 0.63 14.76 13.01
N GLY A 103 1.58 13.96 13.51
CA GLY A 103 1.69 13.62 14.93
C GLY A 103 0.64 12.62 15.43
N LEU A 104 -0.07 11.96 14.52
CA LEU A 104 -1.12 10.98 14.84
C LEU A 104 -0.55 9.59 15.17
N ILE A 105 0.65 9.29 14.67
CA ILE A 105 1.41 8.07 15.00
C ILE A 105 2.81 8.45 15.46
N ASP A 106 3.24 7.86 16.58
CA ASP A 106 4.63 7.89 17.03
C ASP A 106 5.29 6.55 16.65
N LEU A 107 6.36 6.62 15.85
CA LEU A 107 7.06 5.43 15.35
C LEU A 107 7.73 4.61 16.46
N ASP A 108 7.93 5.21 17.64
CA ASP A 108 8.65 4.61 18.76
C ASP A 108 7.73 4.29 19.95
N ARG A 109 6.41 4.56 19.83
CA ARG A 109 5.43 4.06 20.79
C ARG A 109 4.99 2.63 20.48
N PRO A 110 4.77 1.78 21.49
CA PRO A 110 4.30 0.43 21.27
C PRO A 110 2.96 0.36 20.55
N VAL A 111 2.84 -0.51 19.55
CA VAL A 111 1.57 -0.74 18.85
C VAL A 111 0.53 -1.44 19.71
N ALA A 112 0.94 -1.99 20.86
CA ALA A 112 0.05 -2.65 21.82
C ALA A 112 -1.07 -1.73 22.34
N GLU A 113 -0.96 -0.41 22.18
CA GLU A 113 -2.03 0.55 22.45
C GLU A 113 -3.24 0.40 21.50
N HIS A 114 -3.02 -0.17 20.31
CA HIS A 114 -4.00 -0.23 19.23
C HIS A 114 -4.23 -1.63 18.65
N VAL A 115 -3.29 -2.56 18.85
CA VAL A 115 -3.38 -3.93 18.31
C VAL A 115 -3.35 -4.97 19.41
N ALA A 116 -4.05 -6.08 19.16
CA ALA A 116 -4.07 -7.20 20.08
C ALA A 116 -2.69 -7.89 20.15
N SER A 117 -2.32 -8.32 21.36
CA SER A 117 -1.02 -8.93 21.64
C SER A 117 -0.79 -10.25 20.91
N THR A 118 0.48 -10.51 20.59
CA THR A 118 1.07 -11.82 20.30
C THR A 118 0.92 -12.74 21.50
N ASP A 119 0.87 -14.06 21.26
CA ASP A 119 0.62 -15.05 22.32
C ASP A 119 1.81 -15.20 23.29
N ASP A 120 3.00 -14.79 22.87
CA ASP A 120 4.20 -14.71 23.70
C ASP A 120 4.39 -13.36 24.41
N GLY A 121 3.43 -12.44 24.27
CA GLY A 121 3.43 -11.15 24.96
C GLY A 121 4.44 -10.11 24.45
N VAL A 122 5.25 -10.41 23.43
CA VAL A 122 6.31 -9.47 22.98
C VAL A 122 5.77 -8.19 22.32
N THR A 123 4.48 -8.15 21.98
CA THR A 123 3.81 -6.99 21.34
C THR A 123 3.97 -5.69 22.12
N GLY A 124 4.12 -5.75 23.45
CA GLY A 124 4.40 -4.57 24.27
C GLY A 124 5.71 -3.84 23.94
N SER A 125 6.61 -4.48 23.19
CA SER A 125 7.88 -3.90 22.71
C SER A 125 7.92 -3.65 21.20
N ILE A 126 6.86 -4.00 20.47
CA ILE A 126 6.77 -3.79 19.03
C ILE A 126 6.30 -2.36 18.78
N THR A 127 7.04 -1.61 17.96
CA THR A 127 6.67 -0.25 17.53
C THR A 127 6.37 -0.21 16.04
N PRO A 128 5.68 0.83 15.52
CA PRO A 128 5.47 0.99 14.08
C PRO A 128 6.78 0.96 13.28
N ARG A 129 7.88 1.48 13.84
CA ARG A 129 9.21 1.40 13.22
C ARG A 129 9.59 -0.05 12.90
N TYR A 130 9.43 -0.96 13.85
CA TYR A 130 9.77 -2.38 13.65
C TYR A 130 8.82 -3.10 12.70
N LEU A 131 7.56 -2.69 12.61
CA LEU A 131 6.62 -3.20 11.61
C LEU A 131 7.03 -2.78 10.20
N LEU A 132 7.29 -1.49 10.00
CA LEU A 132 7.68 -0.91 8.70
C LEU A 132 9.03 -1.42 8.20
N SER A 133 9.96 -1.76 9.11
CA SER A 133 11.28 -2.28 8.77
C SER A 133 11.37 -3.81 8.75
N HIS A 134 10.25 -4.52 8.86
CA HIS A 134 10.21 -5.99 8.88
C HIS A 134 11.15 -6.59 9.96
N SER A 135 11.12 -6.04 11.17
CA SER A 135 11.94 -6.49 12.29
C SER A 135 11.14 -6.67 13.57
N SER A 136 9.83 -6.93 13.47
CA SER A 136 8.91 -6.96 14.60
C SER A 136 8.85 -8.29 15.37
N GLY A 137 9.34 -9.41 14.81
CA GLY A 137 9.39 -10.69 15.54
C GLY A 137 8.40 -11.78 15.12
N PRO A 138 7.16 -11.48 14.68
CA PRO A 138 6.24 -12.49 14.13
C PRO A 138 6.64 -13.06 12.75
N PRO A 139 6.14 -14.25 12.38
CA PRO A 139 6.38 -14.87 11.07
C PRO A 139 5.71 -14.09 9.93
N ASN A 140 6.00 -14.50 8.68
CA ASN A 140 5.38 -13.87 7.52
C ASN A 140 3.90 -14.22 7.37
N TRP A 141 3.58 -15.49 7.62
CA TRP A 141 2.29 -16.09 7.37
C TRP A 141 1.92 -17.03 8.51
N ARG A 142 0.63 -17.28 8.65
CA ARG A 142 0.03 -18.35 9.45
C ARG A 142 -0.94 -19.08 8.55
N ASP A 143 -0.91 -20.40 8.52
CA ASP A 143 -1.76 -21.14 7.59
C ASP A 143 -3.21 -20.96 8.03
N GLU A 144 -3.48 -21.20 9.31
CA GLU A 144 -4.77 -20.98 9.94
C GLU A 144 -4.81 -19.76 10.87
N ALA A 145 -5.97 -19.11 10.97
CA ALA A 145 -6.21 -18.00 11.90
C ALA A 145 -6.08 -18.40 13.38
N SER A 146 -6.31 -19.69 13.68
CA SER A 146 -6.21 -20.31 15.00
C SER A 146 -4.77 -20.56 15.44
N GLU A 147 -3.79 -20.52 14.53
CA GLU A 147 -2.39 -20.68 14.89
C GLU A 147 -1.92 -19.52 15.78
N PRO A 148 -1.16 -19.81 16.85
CA PRO A 148 -0.61 -18.77 17.68
C PRO A 148 0.24 -17.77 16.88
N LEU A 149 0.02 -16.48 17.11
CA LEU A 149 0.91 -15.43 16.64
C LEU A 149 2.10 -15.32 17.59
N THR A 150 3.01 -16.27 17.49
CA THR A 150 4.25 -16.32 18.29
C THR A 150 5.40 -15.68 17.54
N SER A 151 6.19 -14.85 18.23
CA SER A 151 7.37 -14.24 17.66
C SER A 151 8.56 -15.19 17.70
N ALA A 152 9.27 -15.25 16.58
CA ALA A 152 10.47 -16.05 16.45
C ALA A 152 11.75 -15.32 16.92
N PHE A 153 11.67 -14.01 17.18
CA PHE A 153 12.75 -13.23 17.79
C PHE A 153 12.22 -11.92 18.40
N ALA A 154 13.00 -11.30 19.29
CA ALA A 154 12.69 -10.01 19.88
C ALA A 154 12.78 -8.87 18.84
N PRO A 155 11.92 -7.83 18.93
CA PRO A 155 11.90 -6.76 17.94
C PRO A 155 13.26 -6.04 17.78
N GLY A 156 13.58 -5.64 16.56
CA GLY A 156 14.79 -4.89 16.22
C GLY A 156 16.08 -5.72 16.10
N ILE A 157 16.10 -6.99 16.51
CA ILE A 157 17.32 -7.82 16.49
C ILE A 157 17.72 -8.26 15.08
N ARG A 158 16.76 -8.45 14.17
CA ARG A 158 17.03 -8.84 12.77
C ARG A 158 15.87 -8.54 11.84
N PHE A 159 16.17 -8.53 10.55
CA PHE A 159 15.17 -8.50 9.49
C PHE A 159 14.53 -9.88 9.28
N ARG A 160 13.22 -9.90 9.08
CA ARG A 160 12.45 -10.97 8.45
C ARG A 160 11.21 -10.37 7.81
N TYR A 161 11.05 -10.56 6.50
CA TYR A 161 9.84 -10.16 5.78
C TYR A 161 8.60 -10.72 6.47
N ALA A 162 7.68 -9.83 6.84
CA ALA A 162 6.46 -10.17 7.52
C ALA A 162 5.30 -9.33 7.00
N ALA A 163 4.39 -9.97 6.27
CA ALA A 163 3.34 -9.28 5.54
C ALA A 163 1.93 -9.55 6.08
N LEU A 164 1.62 -10.77 6.52
CA LEU A 164 0.21 -11.21 6.63
C LEU A 164 -0.14 -11.93 7.93
N ALA A 165 0.84 -12.30 8.76
CA ALA A 165 0.57 -12.96 10.04
C ALA A 165 -0.36 -12.13 10.95
N TRP A 166 -0.24 -10.80 10.90
CA TRP A 166 -1.09 -9.85 11.63
C TRP A 166 -2.53 -9.75 11.10
N LEU A 167 -2.78 -10.08 9.82
CA LEU A 167 -4.07 -9.86 9.16
C LEU A 167 -5.09 -10.97 9.40
N LYS A 168 -4.63 -12.21 9.64
CA LYS A 168 -5.48 -13.40 9.82
C LYS A 168 -6.20 -13.48 11.16
N ARG A 169 -6.37 -12.38 11.88
CA ARG A 169 -7.11 -12.37 13.16
C ARG A 169 -8.55 -11.89 12.89
N PRO A 170 -9.58 -12.50 13.50
CA PRO A 170 -10.91 -11.92 13.47
C PRO A 170 -10.79 -10.52 14.04
N LEU A 171 -11.19 -9.62 13.20
CA LEU A 171 -10.86 -8.22 13.30
C LEU A 171 -12.09 -7.69 14.11
N PRO A 172 -11.94 -6.76 15.07
CA PRO A 172 -12.96 -6.50 16.09
C PRO A 172 -14.33 -6.05 15.53
N ALA A 173 -15.44 -6.29 16.22
CA ALA A 173 -16.79 -6.05 15.66
C ALA A 173 -17.03 -4.61 15.12
N HIS A 174 -16.27 -3.62 15.57
CA HIS A 174 -16.42 -2.22 15.16
C HIS A 174 -15.76 -1.85 13.81
N TRP A 175 -14.87 -2.66 13.23
CA TRP A 175 -14.32 -2.40 11.87
C TRP A 175 -15.04 -3.25 10.79
N ALA A 176 -15.95 -4.14 11.19
CA ALA A 176 -16.70 -5.02 10.29
C ALA A 176 -17.33 -4.35 9.04
N PRO A 177 -17.74 -3.06 9.05
CA PRO A 177 -18.26 -2.40 7.85
C PRO A 177 -17.25 -2.27 6.69
N PHE A 178 -15.95 -2.40 6.95
CA PHE A 178 -14.89 -2.31 5.93
C PHE A 178 -14.43 -3.67 5.40
N ALA A 179 -14.99 -4.77 5.92
CA ALA A 179 -14.81 -6.12 5.40
C ALA A 179 -15.77 -6.30 4.22
N THR A 180 -15.39 -5.86 3.02
CA THR A 180 -16.25 -6.08 1.85
C THR A 180 -16.44 -7.58 1.61
N SER A 181 -17.71 -7.97 1.47
CA SER A 181 -18.16 -9.24 0.92
C SER A 181 -17.46 -9.50 -0.41
N GLY A 182 -16.67 -10.57 -0.46
CA GLY A 182 -16.22 -11.18 -1.72
C GLY A 182 -17.35 -11.91 -2.40
#